data_AF-A0A914Z7S6-F1
#
_entry.id   AF-A0A914Z7S6-F1
#
_cell.length_a   1.000
_cell.length_b   1.000
_cell.length_c   1.000
_cell.angle_alpha   90.00
_cell.angle_beta   90.00
_cell.angle_gamma   90.00
#
_symmetry.space_group_name_H-M   'P 1'
#
loop_
_entity.id
_entity.type
_entity.pdbx_description
1 polymer ?
#
loop_
_entity_poly.entity_id
_entity_poly.type
_entity_poly.pdbx_seq_one_letter_code
_entity_poly.pdbx_strand_id
1 'polypeptide(L)'
;MEISNAPDRTRRLRDALRFDSGIADHFSYILIDCPPSLNLLTLNAMAAADSVLVPLQCEFFALEGLSQLLETVNQVRNSLNPDLTIQGVVLTMYDSRNNLANQVVDDVRAFMGEKVYRTVIPRNVRVSEAPSHGKPAILYDLKCAGSQAYLQLASEVIQRERQLRSAA
;
A
#
# COMPACT_ATOMS: atom_id res chain seq x y z
N MET A 1 14.68 -10.49 17.58
CA MET A 1 14.22 -10.82 16.21
C MET A 1 15.13 -11.90 15.67
N GLU A 2 14.62 -13.10 15.40
CA GLU A 2 15.41 -14.29 15.05
C GLU A 2 16.26 -14.11 13.77
N ILE A 3 15.85 -13.23 12.86
CA ILE A 3 16.51 -13.02 11.56
C ILE A 3 17.57 -11.91 11.57
N SER A 4 17.73 -11.17 12.68
CA SER A 4 18.57 -9.96 12.73
C SER A 4 20.07 -10.19 12.53
N ASN A 5 20.56 -11.39 12.85
CA ASN A 5 21.98 -11.71 12.81
C ASN A 5 22.41 -12.37 11.49
N ALA A 6 21.47 -12.63 10.58
CA ALA A 6 21.77 -13.27 9.31
C ALA A 6 22.36 -12.25 8.30
N PRO A 7 23.35 -12.64 7.48
CA PRO A 7 23.97 -11.73 6.50
C PRO A 7 23.00 -11.30 5.38
N ASP A 8 22.02 -12.16 5.06
CA ASP A 8 20.95 -11.97 4.07
C ASP A 8 19.67 -11.37 4.67
N ARG A 9 19.73 -10.90 5.93
CA ARG A 9 18.56 -10.51 6.74
C ARG A 9 17.58 -9.54 6.09
N THR A 10 18.00 -8.74 5.10
CA THR A 10 17.15 -7.78 4.39
C THR A 10 16.50 -8.34 3.12
N ARG A 11 16.87 -9.55 2.69
CA ARG A 11 16.46 -10.16 1.41
C ARG A 11 15.75 -11.50 1.58
N ARG A 12 15.64 -12.01 2.81
CA ARG A 12 15.06 -13.33 3.10
C ARG A 12 13.67 -13.53 2.51
N LEU A 13 12.79 -12.52 2.59
CA LEU A 13 11.45 -12.63 2.00
C LEU A 13 11.51 -12.73 0.47
N ARG A 14 12.35 -11.91 -0.16
CA ARG A 14 12.53 -11.93 -1.62
C ARG A 14 13.04 -13.30 -2.06
N ASP A 15 14.04 -13.81 -1.36
CA ASP A 15 14.69 -15.05 -1.74
C ASP A 15 13.73 -16.24 -1.54
N ALA A 16 12.92 -16.24 -0.48
CA ALA A 16 11.86 -17.22 -0.27
C ALA A 16 10.79 -17.20 -1.38
N LEU A 17 10.38 -16.01 -1.84
CA LEU A 17 9.39 -15.87 -2.92
C LEU A 17 9.95 -16.24 -4.30
N ARG A 18 11.24 -16.00 -4.55
CA ARG A 18 11.88 -16.23 -5.86
C ARG A 18 12.47 -17.62 -6.04
N PHE A 19 13.09 -18.19 -5.01
CA PHE A 19 13.92 -19.40 -5.16
C PHE A 19 13.32 -20.66 -4.58
N ASP A 20 12.50 -20.55 -3.52
CA ASP A 20 12.18 -21.74 -2.71
C ASP A 20 10.95 -22.52 -3.19
N SER A 21 10.16 -22.04 -4.17
CA SER A 21 8.81 -22.59 -4.29
C SER A 21 8.01 -22.40 -5.59
N GLY A 22 8.47 -21.62 -6.58
CA GLY A 22 7.61 -21.27 -7.73
C GLY A 22 6.27 -20.62 -7.31
N ILE A 23 6.15 -20.18 -6.05
CA ILE A 23 4.93 -19.57 -5.50
C ILE A 23 4.53 -18.35 -6.32
N ALA A 24 5.53 -17.56 -6.73
CA ALA A 24 5.30 -16.41 -7.59
C ALA A 24 4.56 -16.79 -8.90
N ASP A 25 4.78 -17.98 -9.44
CA ASP A 25 4.14 -18.43 -10.69
C ASP A 25 2.67 -18.86 -10.49
N HIS A 26 2.25 -19.13 -9.24
CA HIS A 26 0.89 -19.55 -8.92
C HIS A 26 -0.06 -18.39 -8.62
N PHE A 27 0.45 -17.18 -8.41
CA PHE A 27 -0.36 -16.03 -8.01
C PHE A 27 -0.20 -14.87 -8.99
N SER A 28 -1.31 -14.26 -9.40
CA SER A 28 -1.25 -13.03 -10.20
C SER A 28 -0.83 -11.81 -9.39
N TYR A 29 -1.09 -11.83 -8.07
CA TYR A 29 -0.77 -10.78 -7.13
C TYR A 29 -0.36 -11.36 -5.78
N ILE A 30 0.68 -10.78 -5.18
CA ILE A 30 1.10 -11.05 -3.81
C ILE A 30 1.05 -9.72 -3.06
N LEU A 31 0.20 -9.63 -2.02
CA LEU A 31 0.10 -8.45 -1.16
C LEU A 31 0.88 -8.71 0.13
N ILE A 32 1.80 -7.79 0.46
CA ILE A 32 2.62 -7.87 1.67
C ILE A 32 2.18 -6.76 2.63
N ASP A 33 1.45 -7.13 3.67
CA ASP A 33 1.05 -6.18 4.71
C ASP A 33 2.22 -5.90 5.64
N CYS A 34 2.59 -4.62 5.75
CA CYS A 34 3.79 -4.18 6.47
C CYS A 34 3.42 -3.64 7.85
N PRO A 35 4.24 -3.89 8.88
CA PRO A 35 4.07 -3.20 10.15
C PRO A 35 4.28 -1.69 9.98
N PRO A 36 3.69 -0.85 10.85
CA PRO A 36 3.75 0.61 10.71
C PRO A 36 5.15 1.20 10.96
N SER A 37 6.07 0.41 11.49
CA SER A 37 7.44 0.84 11.75
C SER A 37 8.37 0.50 10.59
N LEU A 38 9.24 1.44 10.21
CA LEU A 38 10.33 1.20 9.27
C LEU A 38 11.43 0.37 9.95
N ASN A 39 11.25 -0.94 9.97
CA ASN A 39 12.18 -1.89 10.56
C ASN A 39 12.62 -2.93 9.53
N LEU A 40 13.36 -3.94 9.99
CA LEU A 40 13.86 -5.02 9.15
C LEU A 40 12.77 -5.76 8.36
N LEU A 41 11.56 -5.89 8.90
CA LEU A 41 10.44 -6.55 8.21
C LEU A 41 9.96 -5.71 7.02
N THR A 42 9.78 -4.42 7.22
CA THR A 42 9.36 -3.48 6.17
C THR A 42 10.44 -3.36 5.08
N LEU A 43 11.73 -3.42 5.46
CA LEU A 43 12.83 -3.51 4.48
C LEU A 43 12.77 -4.81 3.67
N ASN A 44 12.49 -5.97 4.29
CA ASN A 44 12.31 -7.22 3.55
C ASN A 44 11.12 -7.18 2.59
N ALA A 45 10.01 -6.59 3.03
CA ALA A 45 8.83 -6.39 2.18
C ALA A 45 9.17 -5.56 0.94
N MET A 46 9.82 -4.40 1.13
CA MET A 46 10.26 -3.56 0.00
C MET A 46 11.35 -4.21 -0.84
N ALA A 47 12.21 -5.05 -0.26
CA ALA A 47 13.20 -5.81 -1.01
C ALA A 47 12.55 -6.81 -1.97
N ALA A 48 11.41 -7.38 -1.57
CA ALA A 48 10.70 -8.43 -2.28
C ALA A 48 9.63 -7.92 -3.26
N ALA A 49 9.07 -6.74 -3.00
CA ALA A 49 7.97 -6.18 -3.78
C ALA A 49 8.43 -5.55 -5.10
N ASP A 50 7.58 -5.62 -6.11
CA ASP A 50 7.76 -4.87 -7.37
C ASP A 50 7.35 -3.39 -7.20
N SER A 51 6.35 -3.15 -6.35
CA SER A 51 5.82 -1.81 -6.13
C SER A 51 5.21 -1.62 -4.73
N VAL A 52 5.16 -0.36 -4.28
CA VAL A 52 4.59 0.03 -2.98
C VAL A 52 3.29 0.79 -3.17
N LEU A 53 2.22 0.31 -2.53
CA LEU A 53 0.94 1.01 -2.37
C LEU A 53 0.91 1.70 -1.00
N VAL A 54 0.65 3.00 -0.97
CA VAL A 54 0.70 3.81 0.26
C VAL A 54 -0.71 4.16 0.73
N PRO A 55 -1.25 3.51 1.78
CA PRO A 55 -2.47 3.97 2.44
C PRO A 55 -2.17 5.20 3.30
N LEU A 56 -2.71 6.35 2.92
CA LEU A 56 -2.49 7.62 3.59
C LEU A 56 -3.78 8.11 4.25
N GLN A 57 -3.75 8.22 5.56
CA GLN A 57 -4.85 8.78 6.34
C GLN A 57 -4.90 10.31 6.17
N CYS A 58 -6.09 10.86 5.90
CA CYS A 58 -6.28 12.29 5.63
C CYS A 58 -6.24 13.15 6.91
N GLU A 59 -5.09 13.20 7.58
CA GLU A 59 -4.87 13.93 8.83
C GLU A 59 -3.65 14.87 8.76
N PHE A 60 -3.45 15.69 9.79
CA PHE A 60 -2.50 16.81 9.80
C PHE A 60 -1.06 16.43 9.40
N PHE A 61 -0.59 15.22 9.77
CA PHE A 61 0.78 14.76 9.50
C PHE A 61 0.92 13.94 8.21
N ALA A 62 -0.10 13.92 7.34
CA ALA A 62 -0.12 13.10 6.14
C ALA A 62 1.05 13.40 5.18
N LEU A 63 1.31 14.67 4.88
CA LEU A 63 2.39 15.04 3.95
C LEU A 63 3.79 14.77 4.50
N GLU A 64 4.00 14.99 5.79
CA GLU A 64 5.28 14.72 6.44
C GLU A 64 5.59 13.22 6.42
N GLY A 65 4.63 12.39 6.84
CA GLY A 65 4.77 10.94 6.80
C GLY A 65 4.97 10.40 5.39
N LEU A 66 4.26 10.96 4.41
CA LEU A 66 4.44 10.62 3.01
C LEU A 66 5.87 10.94 2.53
N SER A 67 6.38 12.14 2.84
CA SER A 67 7.73 12.56 2.43
C SER A 67 8.81 11.63 2.99
N GLN A 68 8.73 11.29 4.29
CA GLN A 68 9.66 10.35 4.93
C GLN A 68 9.59 8.95 4.31
N LEU A 69 8.38 8.48 3.96
CA LEU A 69 8.21 7.21 3.29
C LEU A 69 8.85 7.22 1.89
N LEU A 70 8.66 8.29 1.12
CA LEU A 70 9.27 8.44 -0.21
C LEU A 70 10.79 8.43 -0.15
N GLU A 71 11.38 9.11 0.84
CA GLU A 71 12.83 9.05 1.08
C GLU A 71 13.30 7.63 1.37
N THR A 72 12.56 6.91 2.22
CA THR A 72 12.87 5.52 2.57
C THR A 72 12.79 4.60 1.35
N VAL A 73 11.72 4.71 0.56
CA VAL A 73 11.57 3.94 -0.68
C VAL A 73 12.72 4.23 -1.65
N ASN A 74 13.14 5.49 -1.78
CA ASN A 74 14.29 5.86 -2.60
C ASN A 74 15.61 5.25 -2.10
N GLN A 75 15.83 5.22 -0.78
CA GLN A 75 17.01 4.58 -0.19
C GLN A 75 17.03 3.07 -0.46
N VAL A 76 15.88 2.39 -0.28
CA VAL A 76 15.75 0.96 -0.58
C VAL A 76 15.95 0.70 -2.06
N ARG A 77 15.39 1.55 -2.93
CA ARG A 77 15.57 1.42 -4.38
C ARG A 77 17.06 1.49 -4.76
N ASN A 78 17.79 2.45 -4.21
CA ASN A 78 19.19 2.66 -4.54
C ASN A 78 20.14 1.60 -3.94
N SER A 79 19.76 0.95 -2.84
CA SER A 79 20.66 0.05 -2.09
C SER A 79 20.30 -1.44 -2.18
N LEU A 80 19.03 -1.77 -2.45
CA LEU A 80 18.52 -3.12 -2.20
C LEU A 80 17.65 -3.68 -3.34
N ASN A 81 16.77 -2.86 -3.90
CA ASN A 81 15.80 -3.25 -4.93
C ASN A 81 15.62 -2.15 -5.99
N PRO A 82 16.50 -2.07 -7.00
CA PRO A 82 16.45 -1.04 -8.04
C PRO A 82 15.13 -0.95 -8.82
N ASP A 83 14.41 -2.06 -8.92
CA ASP A 83 13.15 -2.17 -9.65
C ASP A 83 11.93 -1.70 -8.81
N LEU A 84 12.14 -1.38 -7.53
CA LEU A 84 11.06 -0.94 -6.64
C LEU A 84 10.46 0.38 -7.12
N THR A 85 9.17 0.36 -7.40
CA THR A 85 8.40 1.54 -7.79
C THR A 85 7.35 1.91 -6.76
N ILE A 86 6.84 3.14 -6.87
CA ILE A 86 5.67 3.56 -6.11
C ILE A 86 4.48 3.34 -7.02
N GLN A 87 3.62 2.42 -6.61
CA GLN A 87 2.41 2.06 -7.34
C GLN A 87 1.40 3.19 -7.28
N GLY A 88 1.21 3.77 -6.08
CA GLY A 88 0.38 4.94 -5.87
C GLY A 88 0.02 5.18 -4.41
N VAL A 89 -0.75 6.24 -4.17
CA VAL A 89 -1.20 6.67 -2.84
C VAL A 89 -2.72 6.57 -2.76
N VAL A 90 -3.24 5.81 -1.80
CA VAL A 90 -4.67 5.68 -1.52
C VAL A 90 -5.01 6.51 -0.31
N LEU A 91 -5.96 7.43 -0.48
CA LEU A 91 -6.46 8.24 0.62
C LEU A 91 -7.48 7.44 1.44
N THR A 92 -7.27 7.35 2.75
CA THR A 92 -8.08 6.52 3.66
C THR A 92 -8.66 7.32 4.82
N MET A 93 -9.68 6.73 5.47
CA MET A 93 -10.40 7.32 6.61
C MET A 93 -10.97 8.72 6.31
N TYR A 94 -11.27 9.00 5.05
CA TYR A 94 -11.73 10.31 4.59
C TYR A 94 -13.13 10.63 5.14
N ASP A 95 -13.30 11.85 5.64
CA ASP A 95 -14.58 12.42 6.05
C ASP A 95 -14.75 13.78 5.37
N SER A 96 -15.68 13.87 4.42
CA SER A 96 -15.91 15.08 3.62
C SER A 96 -16.40 16.28 4.44
N ARG A 97 -16.92 16.04 5.65
CA ARG A 97 -17.35 17.08 6.58
C ARG A 97 -16.17 17.73 7.30
N ASN A 98 -15.00 17.12 7.24
CA ASN A 98 -13.79 17.65 7.84
C ASN A 98 -12.99 18.45 6.82
N ASN A 99 -12.93 19.76 7.00
CA ASN A 99 -12.16 20.66 6.13
C ASN A 99 -10.67 20.29 6.06
N LEU A 100 -10.09 19.81 7.17
CA LEU A 100 -8.69 19.36 7.18
C LEU A 100 -8.50 18.16 6.24
N ALA A 101 -9.45 17.22 6.23
CA ALA A 101 -9.36 16.07 5.35
C ALA A 101 -9.40 16.49 3.87
N ASN A 102 -10.26 17.45 3.53
CA ASN A 102 -10.33 18.02 2.17
C ASN A 102 -9.01 18.68 1.77
N GLN A 103 -8.44 19.51 2.65
CA GLN A 103 -7.17 20.17 2.40
C GLN A 103 -6.03 19.16 2.19
N VAL A 104 -5.96 18.11 3.01
CA VAL A 104 -4.96 17.04 2.86
C VAL A 104 -5.12 16.30 1.53
N VAL A 105 -6.35 16.04 1.08
CA VAL A 105 -6.60 15.42 -0.24
C VAL A 105 -6.03 16.30 -1.36
N ASP A 106 -6.32 17.60 -1.31
CA ASP A 106 -5.88 18.55 -2.34
C ASP A 106 -4.36 18.69 -2.35
N ASP A 107 -3.74 18.82 -1.18
CA ASP A 107 -2.29 18.94 -1.03
C ASP A 107 -1.56 17.68 -1.51
N VAL A 108 -2.04 16.49 -1.15
CA VAL A 108 -1.45 15.22 -1.60
C VAL A 108 -1.60 15.04 -3.11
N ARG A 109 -2.74 15.45 -3.68
CA ARG A 109 -2.94 15.44 -5.15
C ARG A 109 -2.05 16.45 -5.86
N ALA A 110 -1.84 17.63 -5.30
CA ALA A 110 -0.90 18.61 -5.85
C ALA A 110 0.55 18.09 -5.82
N PHE A 111 0.92 17.36 -4.77
CA PHE A 111 2.27 16.83 -4.59
C PHE A 111 2.54 15.55 -5.41
N MET A 112 1.60 14.60 -5.44
CA MET A 112 1.79 13.28 -6.08
C MET A 112 1.12 13.13 -7.45
N GLY A 113 0.27 14.07 -7.84
CA GLY A 113 -0.38 14.09 -9.15
C GLY A 113 -1.11 12.78 -9.44
N GLU A 114 -0.82 12.19 -10.59
CA GLU A 114 -1.47 10.97 -11.08
C GLU A 114 -1.17 9.72 -10.25
N LYS A 115 -0.16 9.75 -9.37
CA LYS A 115 0.11 8.63 -8.45
C LYS A 115 -0.96 8.48 -7.39
N VAL A 116 -1.72 9.53 -7.09
CA VAL A 116 -2.85 9.43 -6.15
C VAL A 116 -4.00 8.70 -6.81
N TYR A 117 -4.57 7.74 -6.10
CA TYR A 117 -5.78 7.05 -6.52
C TYR A 117 -6.97 8.01 -6.61
N ARG A 118 -7.80 7.83 -7.64
CA ARG A 118 -9.07 8.55 -7.74
C ARG A 118 -10.01 8.09 -6.65
N THR A 119 -9.99 6.78 -6.38
CA THR A 119 -10.76 6.17 -5.31
C THR A 119 -10.26 6.62 -3.93
N VAL A 120 -11.18 7.05 -3.09
CA VAL A 120 -10.93 7.44 -1.70
C VAL A 120 -11.70 6.51 -0.78
N ILE A 121 -11.07 6.00 0.27
CA ILE A 121 -11.71 5.10 1.24
C ILE A 121 -12.36 5.95 2.35
N PRO A 122 -13.70 6.01 2.43
CA PRO A 122 -14.37 6.83 3.43
C PRO A 122 -14.26 6.20 4.82
N ARG A 123 -14.34 7.04 5.86
CA ARG A 123 -14.55 6.55 7.23
C ARG A 123 -15.91 5.87 7.31
N ASN A 124 -15.92 4.56 7.59
CA ASN A 124 -17.14 3.76 7.59
C ASN A 124 -17.15 2.76 8.74
N VAL A 125 -18.22 2.78 9.55
CA VAL A 125 -18.35 1.93 10.74
C VAL A 125 -18.36 0.44 10.39
N ARG A 126 -19.00 0.04 9.28
CA ARG A 126 -19.06 -1.38 8.87
C ARG A 126 -17.69 -1.95 8.52
N VAL A 127 -16.82 -1.13 7.93
CA VAL A 127 -15.42 -1.52 7.67
C VAL A 127 -14.67 -1.74 8.98
N SER A 128 -14.89 -0.88 9.98
CA SER A 128 -14.26 -1.01 11.31
C SER A 128 -14.82 -2.17 12.14
N GLU A 129 -16.08 -2.56 11.93
CA GLU A 129 -16.72 -3.70 12.59
C GLU A 129 -16.28 -5.05 11.99
N ALA A 130 -16.05 -5.14 10.68
CA ALA A 130 -15.80 -6.41 10.01
C ALA A 130 -14.67 -7.28 10.62
N PRO A 131 -13.51 -6.71 11.05
CA PRO A 131 -12.45 -7.46 11.72
C PRO A 131 -12.88 -8.15 13.02
N SER A 132 -13.77 -7.53 13.83
CA SER A 132 -14.24 -8.13 15.09
C SER A 132 -15.12 -9.38 14.84
N HIS A 133 -15.67 -9.49 13.63
CA HIS A 133 -16.42 -10.65 13.16
C HIS A 133 -15.56 -11.64 12.36
N GLY A 134 -14.26 -11.39 12.20
CA GLY A 134 -13.36 -12.24 11.42
C GLY A 134 -13.71 -12.32 9.94
N LYS A 135 -14.39 -11.29 9.40
CA LYS A 135 -14.81 -11.24 7.99
C LYS A 135 -14.17 -10.05 7.27
N PRO A 136 -13.77 -10.20 6.00
CA PRO A 136 -13.49 -9.05 5.14
C PRO A 136 -14.69 -8.13 5.03
N ALA A 137 -14.48 -6.81 4.94
CA ALA A 137 -15.56 -5.82 4.87
C ALA A 137 -16.58 -6.11 3.76
N ILE A 138 -16.10 -6.56 2.60
CA ILE A 138 -16.91 -6.93 1.44
C ILE A 138 -17.88 -8.09 1.76
N LEU A 139 -17.43 -9.08 2.54
CA LEU A 139 -18.27 -10.22 2.96
C LEU A 139 -19.14 -9.90 4.16
N TYR A 140 -18.74 -8.92 4.98
CA TYR A 140 -19.51 -8.45 6.12
C TYR A 140 -20.72 -7.62 5.67
N ASP A 141 -20.49 -6.61 4.83
CA ASP A 141 -21.53 -5.80 4.21
C ASP A 141 -21.04 -5.28 2.85
N LEU A 142 -21.44 -5.97 1.78
CA LEU A 142 -21.11 -5.60 0.41
C LEU A 142 -21.66 -4.21 0.03
N LYS A 143 -22.82 -3.81 0.56
CA LYS A 143 -23.53 -2.60 0.14
C LYS A 143 -23.02 -1.34 0.84
N CYS A 144 -22.24 -1.47 1.91
CA CYS A 144 -21.71 -0.30 2.60
C CYS A 144 -20.73 0.49 1.72
N ALA A 145 -20.65 1.80 1.96
CA ALA A 145 -19.82 2.72 1.17
C ALA A 145 -18.33 2.32 1.17
N GLY A 146 -17.82 1.78 2.30
CA GLY A 146 -16.44 1.34 2.40
C GLY A 146 -16.13 0.11 1.53
N SER A 147 -17.01 -0.89 1.51
CA SER A 147 -16.87 -2.07 0.64
C SER A 147 -16.92 -1.69 -0.84
N GLN A 148 -17.83 -0.79 -1.22
CA GLN A 148 -17.91 -0.28 -2.58
C GLN A 148 -16.62 0.48 -2.96
N ALA A 149 -16.06 1.28 -2.05
CA ALA A 149 -14.79 1.98 -2.28
C ALA A 149 -13.62 0.99 -2.45
N TYR A 150 -13.53 -0.09 -1.68
CA TYR A 150 -12.49 -1.11 -1.87
C TYR A 150 -12.62 -1.86 -3.22
N LEU A 151 -13.85 -2.11 -3.69
CA LEU A 151 -14.07 -2.73 -5.02
C LEU A 151 -13.65 -1.79 -6.16
N GLN A 152 -13.95 -0.50 -6.03
CA GLN A 152 -13.48 0.53 -6.97
C GLN A 152 -11.96 0.64 -6.95
N LEU A 153 -11.35 0.63 -5.77
CA LEU A 153 -9.89 0.67 -5.61
C LEU A 153 -9.26 -0.53 -6.29
N ALA A 154 -9.75 -1.75 -6.04
CA ALA A 154 -9.23 -2.96 -6.67
C ALA A 154 -9.30 -2.88 -8.21
N SER A 155 -10.40 -2.33 -8.74
CA SER A 155 -10.55 -2.11 -10.18
C SER A 155 -9.52 -1.11 -10.72
N GLU A 156 -9.29 -0.01 -9.99
CA GLU A 156 -8.29 1.00 -10.34
C GLU A 156 -6.85 0.43 -10.27
N VAL A 157 -6.53 -0.40 -9.27
CA VAL A 157 -5.23 -1.09 -9.17
C VAL A 157 -4.99 -1.95 -10.41
N ILE A 158 -5.94 -2.80 -10.76
CA ILE A 158 -5.83 -3.72 -11.91
C ILE A 158 -5.65 -2.92 -13.22
N GLN A 159 -6.37 -1.81 -13.37
CA GLN A 159 -6.25 -0.97 -14.56
C GLN A 159 -4.87 -0.32 -14.68
N ARG A 160 -4.33 0.23 -13.58
CA ARG A 160 -2.98 0.82 -13.55
C ARG A 160 -1.91 -0.22 -13.84
N GLU A 161 -2.01 -1.41 -13.25
CA GLU A 161 -1.08 -2.52 -13.49
C GLU A 161 -1.04 -2.93 -14.96
N ARG A 162 -2.21 -3.01 -15.62
CA ARG A 162 -2.27 -3.28 -17.07
C ARG A 162 -1.58 -2.20 -17.89
N GLN A 163 -1.76 -0.94 -17.53
CA GLN A 163 -1.11 0.19 -18.22
C GLN A 163 0.41 0.15 -18.04
N LEU A 164 0.90 -0.08 -16.81
CA LEU A 164 2.32 -0.20 -16.52
C LEU A 164 2.97 -1.36 -17.30
N ARG A 165 2.31 -2.54 -17.33
CA ARG A 165 2.79 -3.69 -18.13
C ARG A 165 2.75 -3.46 -19.63
N SER A 166 1.85 -2.62 -20.14
CA SER A 166 1.79 -2.29 -21.57
C SER A 166 2.81 -1.23 -22.00
N ALA A 167 3.36 -0.47 -21.06
CA ALA A 167 4.32 0.60 -21.30
C ALA A 167 5.79 0.15 -21.11
N ALA A 168 6.00 -1.02 -20.52
CA ALA A 168 7.30 -1.68 -20.34
C ALA A 168 7.60 -2.63 -21.50
#